data_AF-A0A7K0G533-F1
#
_entry.id   AF-A0A7K0G533-F1
#
_cell.length_a   1.000
_cell.length_b   1.000
_cell.length_c   1.000
_cell.angle_alpha   90.00
_cell.angle_beta   90.00
_cell.angle_gamma   90.00
#
_symmetry.space_group_name_H-M   'P 1'
#
loop_
_entity.id
_entity.type
_entity.pdbx_description
1 polymer ?
#
loop_
_entity_poly.entity_id
_entity_poly.type
_entity_poly.pdbx_seq_one_letter_code
_entity_poly.pdbx_strand_id
1 'polypeptide(L)' 'MKGFKSSIESETLENTNFRKVIYTGKHLQVVLMNLPPGTDIGEEVH' A
#
# COMPACT_ATOMS: atom_id res chain seq x y z
N MET A 1 15.99 -4.09 12.21
CA MET A 1 15.32 -3.39 11.09
C MET A 1 15.09 -1.96 11.51
N LYS A 2 15.30 -0.99 10.62
CA LYS A 2 14.81 0.37 10.83
C LYS A 2 13.29 0.34 10.66
N GLY A 3 12.55 0.92 11.61
CA GLY A 3 11.10 1.06 11.49
C GLY A 3 10.71 1.98 10.34
N PHE A 4 9.43 1.95 9.95
CA PHE A 4 8.88 2.86 8.96
C PHE A 4 8.37 4.14 9.63
N LYS A 5 8.75 5.32 9.11
CA LYS A 5 8.25 6.62 9.57
C LYS A 5 8.07 7.55 8.37
N SER A 6 6.83 7.84 8.01
CA SER A 6 6.44 8.86 7.03
C SER A 6 5.04 9.40 7.30
N SER A 7 4.62 10.42 6.56
CA SER A 7 3.23 10.90 6.55
C SER A 7 2.38 9.96 5.68
N ILE A 8 1.66 9.03 6.31
CA ILE A 8 0.89 8.02 5.58
C ILE A 8 -0.23 8.64 4.73
N GLU A 9 -0.83 9.75 5.19
CA GLU A 9 -1.88 10.47 4.48
C GLU A 9 -1.34 11.05 3.16
N SER A 10 -0.24 11.79 3.23
CA SER A 10 0.39 12.40 2.05
C SER A 10 0.81 11.33 1.04
N GLU A 11 1.47 10.27 1.49
CA GLU A 11 1.86 9.17 0.58
C GLU A 11 0.67 8.44 -0.04
N THR A 12 -0.46 8.36 0.67
CA THR A 12 -1.70 7.75 0.14
C THR A 12 -2.36 8.64 -0.90
N LEU A 13 -2.50 9.95 -0.63
CA LEU A 13 -3.12 10.90 -1.55
C LEU A 13 -2.30 11.09 -2.84
N GLU A 14 -0.98 11.03 -2.75
CA GLU A 14 -0.08 11.16 -3.91
C GLU A 14 0.07 9.85 -4.70
N ASN A 15 -0.32 8.71 -4.13
CA ASN A 15 -0.15 7.42 -4.78
C ASN A 15 -1.12 7.23 -5.95
N THR A 16 -0.59 7.13 -7.16
CA THR A 16 -1.36 6.80 -8.36
C THR A 16 -1.30 5.32 -8.76
N ASN A 17 -0.49 4.52 -8.05
CA ASN A 17 -0.30 3.11 -8.39
C ASN A 17 -1.44 2.24 -7.83
N PHE A 18 -1.87 1.25 -8.61
CA PHE A 18 -2.79 0.22 -8.12
C PHE A 18 -2.27 -0.45 -6.84
N ARG A 19 -0.97 -0.74 -6.78
CA ARG A 19 -0.29 -1.31 -5.61
C ARG A 19 1.14 -0.76 -5.50
N LYS A 20 1.50 -0.21 -4.34
CA LYS A 20 2.85 0.30 -4.02
C LYS A 20 3.27 -0.21 -2.65
N VAL A 21 4.32 -1.03 -2.60
CA VAL A 21 4.93 -1.44 -1.32
C VAL A 21 5.79 -0.29 -0.80
N ILE A 22 5.47 0.24 0.38
CA ILE A 22 6.20 1.36 0.99
C ILE A 22 7.11 0.92 2.15
N TYR A 23 6.89 -0.28 2.70
CA TYR A 23 7.77 -0.86 3.70
C TYR A 23 7.63 -2.39 3.75
N THR A 24 8.75 -3.10 3.89
CA THR A 24 8.76 -4.55 4.18
C THR A 24 9.63 -4.80 5.42
N GLY A 25 9.01 -5.35 6.45
CA GLY A 25 9.67 -5.88 7.64
C GLY A 25 9.62 -7.41 7.66
N LYS A 26 10.28 -8.01 8.64
CA LYS A 26 10.40 -9.48 8.77
C LYS A 26 9.05 -10.19 8.91
N HIS A 27 8.06 -9.52 9.49
CA HIS A 27 6.74 -10.09 9.80
C HIS A 27 5.57 -9.23 9.34
N LEU A 28 5.84 -8.14 8.63
CA LEU A 28 4.81 -7.22 8.16
C LEU A 28 5.24 -6.52 6.89
N GLN A 29 4.27 -6.14 6.07
CA GLN A 29 4.47 -5.28 4.91
C GLN A 29 3.42 -4.18 4.95
N VAL A 30 3.79 -2.97 4.52
CA VAL A 30 2.86 -1.85 4.35
C VAL A 30 2.76 -1.55 2.85
N VAL A 31 1.54 -1.56 2.36
CA VAL A 31 1.20 -1.41 0.95
C VAL A 31 0.14 -0.33 0.81
N LEU A 32 0.34 0.59 -0.13
CA LEU A 32 -0.67 1.55 -0.55
C LEU A 32 -1.32 1.08 -1.83
N MET A 33 -2.63 1.29 -1.95
CA MET A 33 -3.40 0.97 -3.15
C MET A 33 -4.21 2.19 -3.57
N ASN A 34 -4.27 2.43 -4.88
CA ASN A 34 -5.17 3.40 -5.48
C ASN A 34 -6.16 2.65 -6.38
N LEU A 35 -7.45 2.73 -6.05
CA LEU A 35 -8.52 1.98 -6.69
C LEU A 35 -9.53 2.97 -7.28
N PRO A 36 -9.45 3.25 -8.59
CA PRO A 36 -10.48 4.05 -9.27
C PRO A 36 -11.88 3.44 -9.11
N PRO A 37 -12.96 4.24 -9.22
CA PRO A 37 -14.33 3.73 -9.15
C PRO A 37 -14.55 2.55 -10.11
N GLY A 38 -15.17 1.48 -9.60
CA GLY A 38 -15.39 0.23 -10.34
C GLY A 38 -14.19 -0.73 -10.40
N THR A 39 -13.07 -0.39 -9.77
CA THR A 39 -11.91 -1.29 -9.66
C THR A 39 -12.12 -2.30 -8.55
N ASP A 40 -11.90 -3.58 -8.87
CA ASP A 40 -11.81 -4.66 -7.89
C ASP A 40 -10.35 -4.85 -7.44
N ILE A 41 -10.16 -5.22 -6.18
CA ILE A 41 -8.85 -5.60 -5.63
C ILE A 41 -8.45 -7.00 -6.12
N GLY A 42 -9.44 -7.85 -6.43
CA GLY A 42 -9.30 -9.27 -6.72
C GLY A 42 -9.64 -10.13 -5.52
N GLU A 43 -10.19 -11.31 -5.78
CA GLU A 43 -10.49 -12.31 -4.75
C GLU A 43 -9.21 -12.85 -4.11
N GLU A 44 -9.28 -13.13 -2.81
CA GLU A 44 -8.20 -13.81 -2.11
C GLU A 44 -8.05 -15.24 -2.64
N VAL A 45 -6.89 -15.53 -3.23
CA VAL A 45 -6.47 -16.88 -3.60
C VAL A 45 -5.51 -17.39 -2.54
N HIS A 46 -5.99 -18.33 -1.73
CA HIS A 46 -5.20 -19.09 -0.76
C HIS A 46 -4.87 -20.47 -1.31
#